data_AF-A0A8D7AA85-F1
#
_entry.id   AF-A0A8D7AA85-F1
#
_cell.length_a   1.000
_cell.length_b   1.000
_cell.length_c   1.000
_cell.angle_alpha   90.00
_cell.angle_beta   90.00
_cell.angle_gamma   90.00
#
_symmetry.space_group_name_H-M   'P 1'
#
loop_
_entity.id
_entity.type
_entity.pdbx_description
1 polymer ?
#
loop_
_entity_poly.entity_id
_entity_poly.type
_entity_poly.pdbx_seq_one_letter_code
_entity_poly.pdbx_strand_id
1 'polypeptide(L)'
;MMLIRFMDKHPGGNEVLLAATGKDATDDLEDIGHSTLAGDMMIKHYIGEVDSSTVAAKRNSVSPQQEAYNADKGSDFVIKILQFLVPILILGLVFTVQQAPHQSRFRIFFDICETLSSANFSKLLI
;
A
#
# COMPACT_ATOMS: atom_id res chain seq x y z
N MET A 1 15.65 13.78 -18.35
CA MET A 1 14.77 14.34 -17.29
C MET A 1 13.28 14.10 -17.60
N MET A 2 12.83 12.87 -17.91
CA MET A 2 11.41 12.58 -18.22
C MET A 2 10.82 11.45 -17.37
N LEU A 3 11.66 10.65 -16.68
CA LEU A 3 11.25 9.66 -15.68
C LEU A 3 10.56 10.29 -14.45
N ILE A 4 10.79 11.57 -14.15
CA ILE A 4 10.26 12.25 -12.95
C ILE A 4 8.72 12.20 -12.92
N ARG A 5 8.06 12.29 -14.08
CA ARG A 5 6.57 12.21 -14.14
C ARG A 5 6.03 10.78 -13.94
N PHE A 6 6.89 9.78 -14.07
CA PHE A 6 6.55 8.37 -13.92
C PHE A 6 6.94 7.83 -12.53
N MET A 7 7.78 8.54 -11.76
CA MET A 7 8.26 8.10 -10.44
C MET A 7 7.13 7.70 -9.49
N ASP A 8 6.07 8.51 -9.39
CA ASP A 8 4.94 8.22 -8.49
C ASP A 8 3.95 7.18 -9.04
N LYS A 9 4.10 6.82 -10.33
CA LYS A 9 3.24 5.86 -11.03
C LYS A 9 3.92 4.52 -11.26
N HIS A 10 5.15 4.37 -10.78
CA HIS A 10 5.90 3.12 -10.89
C HIS A 10 5.35 2.10 -9.88
N PRO A 11 4.89 0.92 -10.33
CA PRO A 11 4.32 -0.10 -9.43
C PRO A 11 5.30 -0.62 -8.37
N GLY A 12 6.61 -0.47 -8.60
CA GLY A 12 7.69 -0.86 -7.67
C GLY A 12 8.21 0.29 -6.80
N GLY A 13 7.48 1.40 -6.70
CA GLY A 13 7.90 2.56 -5.91
C GLY A 13 8.89 3.48 -6.65
N ASN A 14 9.13 4.67 -6.10
CA ASN A 14 10.02 5.67 -6.69
C ASN A 14 11.48 5.50 -6.24
N GLU A 15 11.71 4.75 -5.17
CA GLU A 15 13.00 4.48 -4.55
C GLU A 15 13.93 3.71 -5.48
N VAL A 16 13.41 2.74 -6.23
CA VAL A 16 14.18 1.95 -7.19
C VAL A 16 14.61 2.79 -8.39
N LEU A 17 13.76 3.71 -8.87
CA LEU A 17 14.10 4.64 -9.94
C LEU A 17 15.09 5.73 -9.48
N LEU A 18 14.99 6.16 -8.22
CA LEU A 18 15.93 7.11 -7.63
C LEU A 18 17.32 6.47 -7.45
N ALA A 19 17.37 5.22 -7.01
CA ALA A 19 18.62 4.46 -6.92
C ALA A 19 19.27 4.24 -8.30
N ALA A 20 18.45 4.07 -9.35
CA ALA A 20 18.82 3.98 -10.77
C ALA A 20 19.18 5.32 -11.43
N THR A 21 18.96 6.46 -10.77
CA THR A 21 19.13 7.77 -11.41
C THR A 21 20.60 8.06 -11.69
N GLY A 22 20.91 8.41 -12.94
CA GLY A 22 22.26 8.80 -13.36
C GLY A 22 23.25 7.64 -13.51
N LYS A 23 22.78 6.39 -13.45
CA LYS A 23 23.56 5.19 -13.76
C LYS A 23 22.86 4.34 -14.82
N ASP A 24 23.61 3.42 -15.42
CA ASP A 24 23.03 2.39 -16.27
C ASP A 24 22.28 1.38 -15.39
N ALA A 25 21.01 1.16 -15.72
CA ALA A 25 20.09 0.30 -14.99
C ALA A 25 19.52 -0.81 -15.90
N THR A 26 20.22 -1.14 -16.99
CA THR A 26 19.83 -2.22 -17.92
C THR A 26 19.73 -3.56 -17.18
N ASP A 27 20.75 -3.91 -16.39
CA ASP A 27 20.76 -5.13 -15.58
C ASP A 27 19.57 -5.14 -14.59
N ASP A 28 19.31 -4.01 -13.91
CA ASP A 28 18.20 -3.86 -12.94
C ASP A 28 16.81 -3.97 -13.62
N LEU A 29 16.69 -3.61 -14.91
CA LEU A 29 15.45 -3.70 -15.68
C LEU A 29 15.17 -5.15 -16.12
N GLU A 30 16.21 -5.85 -16.59
CA GLU A 30 16.13 -7.21 -17.12
C GLU A 30 15.91 -8.26 -16.03
N ASP A 31 16.60 -8.14 -14.88
CA ASP A 31 16.50 -9.10 -13.76
C ASP A 31 15.08 -9.17 -13.15
N ILE A 32 14.32 -8.08 -13.25
CA ILE A 32 12.95 -8.01 -12.69
C ILE A 32 11.91 -8.61 -13.67
N GLY A 33 12.26 -8.83 -14.94
CA GLY A 33 11.36 -9.46 -15.91
C GLY A 33 10.14 -8.62 -16.24
N HIS A 34 10.35 -7.33 -16.53
CA HIS A 34 9.28 -6.41 -16.90
C HIS A 34 8.50 -6.90 -18.14
N SER A 35 7.17 -6.74 -18.12
CA SER A 35 6.32 -7.09 -19.26
C SER A 35 6.58 -6.20 -20.48
N THR A 36 6.20 -6.64 -21.67
CA THR A 36 6.39 -5.88 -22.93
C THR A 36 5.82 -4.45 -22.86
N LEU A 37 4.72 -4.26 -22.12
CA LEU A 37 4.10 -2.96 -21.86
C LEU A 37 5.03 -1.97 -21.12
N ALA A 38 5.93 -2.46 -20.27
CA ALA A 38 6.91 -1.63 -19.59
C ALA A 38 7.99 -1.13 -20.55
N GLY A 39 8.38 -1.96 -21.53
CA GLY A 39 9.24 -1.55 -22.65
C GLY A 39 8.61 -0.43 -23.47
N ASP A 40 7.31 -0.54 -23.78
CA ASP A 40 6.58 0.51 -24.50
C ASP A 40 6.53 1.83 -23.72
N MET A 41 6.38 1.75 -22.39
CA MET A 41 6.44 2.90 -21.49
C MET A 41 7.86 3.50 -21.41
N MET A 42 8.91 2.68 -21.46
CA MET A 42 10.31 3.14 -21.53
C MET A 42 10.56 3.95 -22.80
N ILE A 43 10.09 3.45 -23.95
CA ILE A 43 10.24 4.12 -25.25
C ILE A 43 9.58 5.50 -25.24
N LYS A 44 8.41 5.64 -24.60
CA LYS A 44 7.71 6.93 -24.47
C LYS A 44 8.52 7.98 -23.69
N HIS A 45 9.44 7.54 -22.83
CA HIS A 45 10.29 8.39 -22.01
C HIS A 45 11.76 8.41 -22.47
N TYR A 46 12.04 7.89 -23.68
CA TYR A 46 13.36 7.89 -24.29
C TYR A 46 13.77 9.30 -24.74
N ILE A 47 14.99 9.72 -24.38
CA ILE A 47 15.50 11.09 -24.62
C ILE A 47 16.77 11.09 -25.47
N GLY A 48 17.49 9.97 -25.54
CA GLY A 48 18.73 9.82 -26.31
C GLY A 48 19.69 8.80 -25.68
N GLU A 49 20.81 8.57 -26.36
CA GLU A 49 21.87 7.66 -25.89
C GLU A 49 22.96 8.41 -25.13
N VAL A 50 23.57 7.72 -24.16
CA VAL A 50 24.73 8.23 -23.43
C VAL A 50 26.00 7.70 -24.10
N ASP A 51 26.94 8.59 -24.40
CA ASP A 51 28.24 8.22 -24.95
C ASP A 51 29.07 7.46 -23.91
N SER A 52 29.31 6.19 -24.18
CA SER A 52 30.07 5.26 -23.32
C SER A 52 31.51 5.70 -23.05
N SER A 53 32.08 6.62 -23.86
CA SER A 53 33.41 7.19 -23.62
C SER A 53 33.44 8.23 -22.49
N THR A 54 32.28 8.77 -22.11
CA THR A 54 32.14 9.81 -21.07
C THR A 54 31.68 9.27 -19.71
N VAL A 55 31.28 8.01 -19.67
CA VAL A 55 30.75 7.35 -18.47
C VAL A 55 31.89 6.67 -17.72
N ALA A 56 32.18 7.12 -16.50
CA ALA A 56 33.15 6.48 -15.62
C ALA A 56 32.81 4.99 -15.42
N ALA A 57 33.82 4.13 -15.56
CA ALA A 57 33.70 2.67 -15.57
C ALA A 57 32.69 2.12 -14.54
N LYS A 58 31.86 1.18 -15.02
CA LYS A 58 30.77 0.46 -14.32
C LYS A 58 31.05 0.36 -12.81
N ARG A 59 30.41 1.21 -12.02
CA ARG A 59 30.37 1.04 -10.56
C ARG A 59 29.40 -0.11 -10.31
N ASN A 60 29.86 -1.16 -9.61
CA ASN A 60 29.00 -2.27 -9.22
C ASN A 60 27.72 -1.70 -8.60
N SER A 61 26.59 -1.87 -9.29
CA SER A 61 25.28 -1.52 -8.80
C SER A 61 25.01 -2.44 -7.61
N VAL A 62 25.11 -1.89 -6.41
CA VAL A 62 24.44 -2.50 -5.27
C VAL A 62 22.95 -2.30 -5.57
N SER A 63 22.32 -3.35 -6.11
CA SER A 63 20.87 -3.45 -6.13
C SER A 63 20.39 -3.11 -4.73
N PRO A 64 19.45 -2.17 -4.54
CA PRO A 64 18.79 -2.01 -3.26
C PRO A 64 18.17 -3.38 -2.99
N GLN A 65 18.81 -4.15 -2.11
CA GLN A 65 18.24 -5.35 -1.58
C GLN A 65 16.88 -4.90 -1.06
N GLN A 66 15.80 -5.28 -1.76
CA GLN A 66 14.47 -5.05 -1.26
C GLN A 66 14.49 -5.70 0.12
N GLU A 67 14.59 -4.88 1.16
CA GLU A 67 14.25 -5.31 2.49
C GLU A 67 12.89 -5.97 2.29
N ALA A 68 12.81 -7.23 2.66
CA ALA A 68 11.57 -7.98 2.62
C ALA A 68 10.60 -7.23 3.54
N TYR A 69 9.91 -6.23 2.97
CA TYR A 69 8.84 -5.50 3.60
C TYR A 69 7.64 -6.43 3.58
N ASN A 70 7.72 -7.41 4.47
CA ASN A 70 6.70 -8.38 4.75
C ASN A 70 6.17 -8.07 6.15
N ALA A 71 5.68 -6.85 6.32
CA ALA A 71 4.92 -6.46 7.50
C ALA A 71 3.65 -5.66 7.15
N ASP A 72 3.59 -5.02 5.97
CA ASP A 72 2.43 -4.17 5.62
C ASP A 72 1.33 -4.88 4.87
N LYS A 73 1.61 -5.92 4.07
CA LYS A 73 0.55 -6.51 3.24
C LYS A 73 -0.59 -7.06 4.10
N GLY A 74 -0.26 -7.53 5.30
CA GLY A 74 -1.22 -7.94 6.31
C GLY A 74 -1.98 -6.76 6.90
N SER A 75 -1.28 -5.68 7.32
CA SER A 75 -1.93 -4.51 7.91
C SER A 75 -2.77 -3.75 6.89
N ASP A 76 -2.32 -3.59 5.65
CA ASP A 76 -3.06 -2.92 4.58
C ASP A 76 -4.32 -3.70 4.21
N PHE A 77 -4.24 -5.02 4.12
CA PHE A 77 -5.43 -5.85 3.90
C PHE A 77 -6.42 -5.75 5.08
N VAL A 78 -5.93 -5.77 6.32
CA VAL A 78 -6.76 -5.60 7.53
C VAL A 78 -7.38 -4.20 7.60
N ILE A 79 -6.62 -3.15 7.29
CA ILE A 79 -7.09 -1.76 7.25
C ILE A 79 -8.18 -1.61 6.18
N LYS A 80 -7.98 -2.19 5.00
CA LYS A 80 -8.99 -2.19 3.92
C LYS A 80 -10.25 -2.93 4.34
N ILE A 81 -10.14 -4.11 4.96
CA ILE A 81 -11.31 -4.84 5.47
C ILE A 81 -12.04 -4.04 6.54
N LEU A 82 -11.30 -3.46 7.51
CA LEU A 82 -11.89 -2.69 8.60
C LEU A 82 -12.62 -1.45 8.08
N GLN A 83 -12.09 -0.81 7.04
CA GLN A 83 -12.71 0.35 6.38
C GLN A 83 -14.08 0.02 5.75
N PHE A 84 -14.29 -1.20 5.25
CA PHE A 84 -15.60 -1.63 4.74
C PHE A 84 -16.49 -2.24 5.83
N LEU A 85 -15.90 -2.94 6.80
CA LEU A 85 -16.63 -3.63 7.87
C LEU A 85 -17.29 -2.64 8.84
N VAL A 86 -16.63 -1.54 9.19
CA VAL A 86 -17.16 -0.55 10.13
C VAL A 86 -18.46 0.10 9.62
N PRO A 87 -18.53 0.64 8.38
CA PRO A 87 -19.79 1.14 7.82
C PRO A 87 -20.88 0.07 7.70
N ILE A 88 -20.53 -1.16 7.31
CA ILE A 88 -21.49 -2.27 7.19
C ILE A 88 -22.06 -2.65 8.56
N LEU A 89 -21.22 -2.70 9.58
CA LEU A 89 -21.63 -2.99 10.95
C LEU A 89 -22.56 -1.91 11.50
N ILE A 90 -22.21 -0.63 11.31
CA ILE A 90 -23.06 0.51 11.72
C ILE A 90 -24.41 0.45 11.00
N LEU A 91 -24.40 0.21 9.69
CA LEU A 91 -25.62 0.10 8.90
C LEU A 91 -26.48 -1.10 9.36
N GLY A 92 -25.85 -2.23 9.66
CA GLY A 92 -26.49 -3.41 10.23
C GLY A 92 -27.15 -3.11 11.57
N LEU A 93 -26.43 -2.47 12.50
CA LEU A 93 -26.96 -2.06 13.81
C LEU A 93 -28.15 -1.09 13.66
N VAL A 94 -28.05 -0.12 12.75
CA VAL A 94 -29.12 0.83 12.46
C VAL A 94 -30.35 0.12 11.86
N PHE A 95 -30.14 -0.88 11.00
CA PHE A 95 -31.23 -1.66 10.43
C PHE A 95 -31.90 -2.55 11.48
N THR A 96 -31.14 -3.26 12.32
CA THR A 96 -31.71 -4.11 13.38
C THR A 96 -32.45 -3.31 14.44
N VAL A 97 -31.95 -2.14 14.83
CA VAL A 97 -32.64 -1.21 15.75
C VAL A 97 -33.92 -0.63 15.14
N GLN A 98 -33.96 -0.47 13.81
CA GLN A 98 -35.14 0.04 13.12
C GLN A 98 -36.20 -1.03 12.87
N GLN A 99 -35.81 -2.29 12.67
CA GLN A 99 -36.72 -3.44 12.56
C GLN A 99 -37.21 -3.93 13.93
N ALA A 100 -36.54 -3.53 15.02
CA ALA A 100 -36.94 -3.89 16.38
C ALA A 100 -38.25 -3.18 16.80
N PRO A 101 -39.24 -3.91 17.36
CA PRO A 101 -40.51 -3.33 17.78
C PRO A 101 -40.30 -2.27 18.88
N HIS A 102 -41.14 -1.23 18.88
CA HIS A 102 -41.01 0.02 19.65
C HIS A 102 -40.60 -0.13 21.14
N GLN A 103 -40.91 -1.26 21.78
CA GLN A 103 -40.54 -1.56 23.18
C GLN A 103 -39.08 -1.97 23.41
N SER A 104 -38.33 -2.32 22.35
CA SER A 104 -36.98 -2.90 22.45
C SER A 104 -35.84 -1.94 22.10
N ARG A 105 -36.16 -0.73 21.63
CA ARG A 105 -35.19 0.34 21.33
C ARG A 105 -34.39 0.80 22.55
N PHE A 106 -35.03 0.88 23.72
CA PHE A 106 -34.36 1.21 24.98
C PHE A 106 -33.47 0.07 25.49
N ARG A 107 -33.86 -1.19 25.24
CA ARG A 107 -33.12 -2.36 25.71
C ARG A 107 -31.83 -2.57 24.91
N ILE A 108 -31.87 -2.38 23.59
CA ILE A 108 -30.68 -2.45 22.73
C ILE A 108 -29.68 -1.34 23.10
N PHE A 109 -30.13 -0.13 23.41
CA PHE A 109 -29.24 0.95 23.85
C PHE A 109 -28.58 0.63 25.20
N PHE A 110 -29.34 0.08 26.16
CA PHE A 110 -28.82 -0.35 27.46
C PHE A 110 -27.82 -1.50 27.31
N ASP A 111 -28.13 -2.52 26.49
CA ASP A 111 -27.26 -3.67 26.24
C ASP A 111 -25.95 -3.25 25.55
N ILE A 112 -25.99 -2.27 24.62
CA ILE A 112 -24.77 -1.72 23.99
C ILE A 112 -23.92 -0.95 25.01
N CYS A 113 -24.54 -0.13 25.86
CA CYS A 113 -23.82 0.55 26.95
C CYS A 113 -23.21 -0.44 27.95
N GLU A 114 -23.93 -1.50 28.34
CA GLU A 114 -23.45 -2.53 29.26
C GLU A 114 -22.31 -3.35 28.64
N THR A 115 -22.41 -3.67 27.35
CA THR A 115 -21.35 -4.38 26.61
C THR A 115 -20.10 -3.52 26.44
N LEU A 116 -20.25 -2.22 26.15
CA LEU A 116 -19.13 -1.27 26.09
C LEU A 116 -18.50 -1.02 27.46
N SER A 117 -19.31 -1.01 28.53
CA SER A 117 -18.84 -0.92 29.92
C SER A 117 -18.12 -2.20 30.37
N SER A 118 -18.54 -3.37 29.89
CA SER A 118 -17.91 -4.67 30.16
C SER A 118 -16.59 -4.84 29.40
N ALA A 119 -16.45 -4.20 28.24
CA ALA A 119 -15.28 -4.31 27.38
C ALA A 119 -13.99 -3.65 27.92
N ASN A 120 -14.04 -2.83 28.99
CA ASN A 120 -12.83 -2.19 29.54
C ASN A 120 -12.94 -1.80 31.02
N PHE A 121 -12.83 -2.73 31.98
CA PHE A 121 -12.31 -2.34 33.31
C PHE A 121 -11.55 -3.40 34.13
N SER A 122 -11.49 -4.68 33.72
CA SER A 122 -10.88 -5.72 34.58
C SER A 122 -9.65 -6.45 34.01
N LYS A 123 -9.09 -6.02 32.87
CA LYS A 123 -7.87 -6.63 32.29
C LYS A 123 -6.67 -5.68 32.17
N LEU A 124 -6.72 -4.52 32.81
CA LEU A 124 -5.59 -3.57 32.91
C LEU A 124 -5.15 -3.30 34.38
N LEU A 125 -5.54 -4.18 35.30
CA LEU A 125 -5.01 -4.24 36.67
C LEU A 125 -4.83 -5.70 37.05
N ILE A 126 -3.81 -6.33 36.45
CA ILE A 126 -2.81 -7.25 37.04
C ILE A 126 -1.60 -7.16 36.11
#